data_AF-A0A0C1RGR6-F1
#
_entry.id   AF-A0A0C1RGR6-F1
#
_cell.length_a   1.000
_cell.length_b   1.000
_cell.length_c   1.000
_cell.angle_alpha   90.00
_cell.angle_beta   90.00
_cell.angle_gamma   90.00
#
_symmetry.space_group_name_H-M   'P 1'
#
loop_
_entity.id
_entity.type
_entity.pdbx_description
1 polymer ?
#
loop_
_entity_poly.entity_id
_entity_poly.type
_entity_poly.pdbx_seq_one_letter_code
_entity_poly.pdbx_strand_id
1 'polypeptide(L)'
;MNSIEIARIDARNPSTDPNLLRKLGLSEDRDIRERVATNPNTPIEVLLELGIQFPEQVLSNPVLLLLLLENLNLIEQMPSATLIRIKIALHPKTPVHILEQLAQDENYSVREAVIENPNLPKSVLEQVLLQDNKIKYLQLKPEGLPIVLTKYTKNHDFPWSVIALLHPKIPQEILEEKALSFHWLERYAVTKNINTPKDWLELLAQDVNRIVRASAKAMLQERY
;
A
#
# COMPACT_ATOMS: atom_id res chain seq x y z
N MET A 1 45.55 -16.43 -17.14
CA MET A 1 44.18 -15.93 -17.38
C MET A 1 44.27 -14.64 -18.19
N ASN A 2 43.41 -14.45 -19.20
CA ASN A 2 43.33 -13.16 -19.90
C ASN A 2 42.68 -12.11 -18.98
N SER A 3 43.02 -10.84 -19.16
CA SER A 3 42.56 -9.69 -18.37
C SER A 3 41.03 -9.67 -18.16
N ILE A 4 40.26 -10.05 -19.18
CA ILE A 4 38.78 -10.11 -19.13
C ILE A 4 38.29 -11.17 -18.14
N GLU A 5 38.93 -12.35 -18.09
CA GLU A 5 38.54 -13.41 -17.17
C GLU A 5 38.82 -13.05 -15.71
N ILE A 6 39.92 -12.32 -15.45
CA ILE A 6 40.21 -11.78 -14.12
C ILE A 6 39.12 -10.77 -13.72
N ALA A 7 38.77 -9.85 -14.63
CA ALA A 7 37.75 -8.85 -14.38
C ALA A 7 36.36 -9.46 -14.10
N ARG A 8 36.00 -10.58 -14.75
CA ARG A 8 34.75 -11.32 -14.46
C ARG A 8 34.76 -11.97 -13.08
N ILE A 9 35.90 -12.50 -12.65
CA ILE A 9 36.07 -13.08 -11.31
C ILE A 9 35.95 -11.98 -10.26
N ASP A 10 36.66 -10.87 -10.45
CA ASP A 10 36.61 -9.72 -9.54
C ASP A 10 35.21 -9.11 -9.47
N ALA A 11 34.50 -9.00 -10.60
CA ALA A 11 33.14 -8.47 -10.64
C ALA A 11 32.14 -9.24 -9.76
N ARG A 12 32.33 -10.56 -9.56
CA ARG A 12 31.45 -11.39 -8.72
C ARG A 12 31.98 -11.57 -7.28
N ASN A 13 33.25 -11.27 -7.02
CA ASN A 13 33.85 -11.46 -5.71
C ASN A 13 33.25 -10.48 -4.67
N PRO A 14 32.60 -10.96 -3.60
CA PRO A 14 31.95 -10.11 -2.59
C PRO A 14 32.91 -9.18 -1.83
N SER A 15 34.21 -9.47 -1.88
CA SER A 15 35.27 -8.69 -1.21
C SER A 15 35.97 -7.71 -2.15
N THR A 16 35.53 -7.60 -3.41
CA THR A 16 36.13 -6.69 -4.39
C THR A 16 35.98 -5.25 -3.94
N ASP A 17 37.06 -4.48 -4.03
CA ASP A 17 37.09 -3.08 -3.64
C ASP A 17 36.02 -2.25 -4.40
N PRO A 18 35.27 -1.38 -3.70
CA PRO A 18 34.26 -0.52 -4.31
C PRO A 18 34.78 0.33 -5.49
N ASN A 19 36.03 0.81 -5.45
CA ASN A 19 36.59 1.59 -6.56
C ASN A 19 36.89 0.73 -7.78
N LEU A 20 37.25 -0.54 -7.59
CA LEU A 20 37.37 -1.48 -8.69
C LEU A 20 35.99 -1.80 -9.29
N LEU A 21 34.96 -1.98 -8.46
CA LEU A 21 33.59 -2.17 -8.93
C LEU A 21 33.06 -0.98 -9.74
N ARG A 22 33.42 0.27 -9.38
CA ARG A 22 33.15 1.46 -10.22
C ARG A 22 33.75 1.34 -11.62
N LYS A 23 35.02 0.93 -11.71
CA LYS A 23 35.69 0.73 -13.01
C LYS A 23 35.04 -0.40 -13.80
N LEU A 24 34.70 -1.51 -13.14
CA LEU A 24 34.06 -2.66 -13.79
C LEU A 24 32.62 -2.37 -14.24
N GLY A 25 31.89 -1.52 -13.52
CA GLY A 25 30.55 -1.05 -13.91
C GLY A 25 30.54 -0.28 -15.23
N LEU A 26 31.66 0.33 -15.61
CA LEU A 26 31.86 1.03 -16.88
C LEU A 26 32.43 0.14 -17.99
N SER A 27 32.64 -1.16 -17.73
CA SER A 27 33.18 -2.09 -18.72
C SER A 27 32.29 -2.18 -19.96
N GLU A 28 32.88 -2.32 -21.15
CA GLU A 28 32.13 -2.61 -22.38
C GLU A 28 31.52 -4.02 -22.36
N ASP A 29 32.11 -4.95 -21.60
CA ASP A 29 31.61 -6.32 -21.46
C ASP A 29 30.33 -6.35 -20.60
N ARG A 30 29.22 -6.75 -21.24
CA ARG A 30 27.90 -6.87 -20.61
C ARG A 30 27.91 -7.86 -19.43
N ASP A 31 28.65 -8.97 -19.52
CA ASP A 31 28.72 -9.98 -18.44
C ASP A 31 29.44 -9.42 -17.21
N ILE A 32 30.46 -8.58 -17.40
CA ILE A 32 31.12 -7.89 -16.28
C ILE A 32 30.13 -6.95 -15.58
N ARG A 33 29.44 -6.09 -16.34
CA ARG A 33 28.44 -5.16 -15.76
C ARG A 33 27.31 -5.90 -15.05
N GLU A 34 26.83 -7.00 -15.63
CA GLU A 34 25.80 -7.86 -15.02
C GLU A 34 26.26 -8.44 -13.67
N ARG A 35 27.50 -8.93 -13.59
CA ARG A 35 28.10 -9.44 -12.33
C ARG A 35 28.24 -8.34 -11.28
N VAL A 36 28.72 -7.16 -11.69
CA VAL A 36 28.79 -5.99 -10.81
C VAL A 36 27.40 -5.65 -10.25
N ALA A 37 26.34 -5.69 -11.05
CA ALA A 37 24.98 -5.42 -10.59
C ALA A 37 24.51 -6.39 -9.48
N THR A 38 24.99 -7.64 -9.47
CA THR A 38 24.68 -8.64 -8.42
C THR A 38 25.64 -8.65 -7.24
N ASN A 39 26.76 -7.91 -7.31
CA ASN A 39 27.80 -7.97 -6.28
C ASN A 39 27.37 -7.17 -5.03
N PRO A 40 27.39 -7.78 -3.83
CA PRO A 40 26.92 -7.13 -2.60
C PRO A 40 27.76 -5.91 -2.17
N ASN A 41 28.98 -5.75 -2.67
CA ASN A 41 29.85 -4.61 -2.35
C ASN A 41 29.81 -3.49 -3.41
N THR A 42 28.89 -3.59 -4.38
CA THR A 42 28.75 -2.58 -5.43
C THR A 42 28.19 -1.28 -4.86
N PRO A 43 28.87 -0.14 -5.10
CA PRO A 43 28.37 1.17 -4.65
C PRO A 43 26.98 1.50 -5.19
N ILE A 44 26.18 2.21 -4.40
CA ILE A 44 24.80 2.54 -4.75
C ILE A 44 24.70 3.32 -6.07
N GLU A 45 25.60 4.27 -6.31
CA GLU A 45 25.61 5.05 -7.54
C GLU A 45 25.78 4.16 -8.77
N VAL A 46 26.61 3.12 -8.67
CA VAL A 46 26.82 2.12 -9.73
C VAL A 46 25.58 1.23 -9.89
N LEU A 47 24.95 0.82 -8.78
CA LEU A 47 23.69 0.05 -8.84
C LEU A 47 22.56 0.84 -9.50
N LEU A 48 22.43 2.13 -9.22
CA LEU A 48 21.42 3.00 -9.83
C LEU A 48 21.65 3.15 -11.34
N GLU A 49 22.89 3.38 -11.76
CA GLU A 49 23.25 3.44 -13.18
C GLU A 49 22.99 2.11 -13.90
N LEU A 50 23.42 0.99 -13.30
CA LEU A 50 23.25 -0.34 -13.88
C LEU A 50 21.79 -0.82 -13.87
N GLY A 51 20.97 -0.30 -12.97
CA GLY A 51 19.56 -0.68 -12.85
C GLY A 51 18.73 -0.42 -14.10
N ILE A 52 19.15 0.53 -14.95
CA ILE A 52 18.52 0.77 -16.26
C ILE A 52 18.71 -0.45 -17.19
N GLN A 53 19.89 -1.06 -17.16
CA GLN A 53 20.26 -2.19 -18.04
C GLN A 53 19.97 -3.56 -17.41
N PHE A 54 20.08 -3.66 -16.09
CA PHE A 54 20.04 -4.91 -15.33
C PHE A 54 19.11 -4.81 -14.10
N PRO A 55 17.82 -4.46 -14.29
CA PRO A 55 16.91 -4.24 -13.16
C PRO A 55 16.78 -5.48 -12.27
N GLU A 56 16.64 -6.67 -12.85
CA GLU A 56 16.48 -7.93 -12.08
C GLU A 56 17.70 -8.25 -11.23
N GLN A 57 18.90 -7.99 -11.74
CA GLN A 57 20.17 -8.20 -11.03
C GLN A 57 20.33 -7.22 -9.87
N VAL A 58 20.02 -5.94 -10.10
CA VAL A 58 20.07 -4.91 -9.05
C VAL A 58 19.03 -5.20 -7.96
N LEU A 59 17.82 -5.63 -8.33
CA LEU A 59 16.77 -6.02 -7.38
C LEU A 59 17.13 -7.27 -6.58
N SER A 60 17.83 -8.22 -7.19
CA SER A 60 18.33 -9.42 -6.52
C SER A 60 19.57 -9.15 -5.69
N ASN A 61 20.15 -7.95 -5.77
CA ASN A 61 21.33 -7.60 -5.00
C ASN A 61 20.93 -7.46 -3.52
N PRO A 62 21.54 -8.26 -2.62
CA PRO A 62 21.16 -8.28 -1.20
C PRO A 62 21.40 -6.94 -0.48
N VAL A 63 22.27 -6.07 -1.02
CA VAL A 63 22.57 -4.78 -0.41
C VAL A 63 21.52 -3.70 -0.71
N LEU A 64 20.75 -3.85 -1.80
CA LEU A 64 19.83 -2.80 -2.27
C LEU A 64 18.81 -2.41 -1.19
N LEU A 65 18.12 -3.40 -0.60
CA LEU A 65 17.11 -3.12 0.43
C LEU A 65 17.74 -2.52 1.70
N LEU A 66 18.98 -2.90 2.04
CA LEU A 66 19.69 -2.32 3.19
C LEU A 66 20.04 -0.84 2.95
N LEU A 67 20.47 -0.49 1.74
CA LEU A 67 20.76 0.90 1.37
C LEU A 67 19.50 1.76 1.34
N LEU A 68 18.38 1.19 0.86
CA LEU A 68 17.08 1.86 0.87
C LEU A 68 16.59 2.12 2.30
N LEU A 69 16.85 1.21 3.24
CA LEU A 69 16.58 1.43 4.67
C LEU A 69 17.39 2.61 5.24
N GLU A 70 18.63 2.78 4.80
CA GLU A 70 19.53 3.83 5.28
C GLU A 70 19.19 5.21 4.68
N ASN A 71 18.81 5.25 3.39
CA ASN A 71 18.56 6.49 2.68
C ASN A 71 17.37 6.40 1.71
N LEU A 72 16.23 6.94 2.16
CA LEU A 72 14.97 7.00 1.42
C LEU A 72 15.03 7.86 0.14
N ASN A 73 15.92 8.85 0.11
CA ASN A 73 16.08 9.72 -1.06
C ASN A 73 16.61 8.97 -2.28
N LEU A 74 17.13 7.75 -2.09
CA LEU A 74 17.56 6.88 -3.18
C LEU A 74 16.38 6.45 -4.07
N ILE A 75 15.17 6.28 -3.50
CA ILE A 75 13.98 5.97 -4.30
C ILE A 75 13.71 7.09 -5.30
N GLU A 76 13.80 8.35 -4.87
CA GLU A 76 13.57 9.52 -5.72
C GLU A 76 14.64 9.69 -6.81
N GLN A 77 15.88 9.28 -6.50
CA GLN A 77 16.99 9.29 -7.46
C GLN A 77 16.92 8.17 -8.50
N MET A 78 16.16 7.09 -8.21
CA MET A 78 15.92 6.05 -9.22
C MET A 78 15.12 6.66 -10.38
N PRO A 79 15.51 6.43 -11.65
CA PRO A 79 14.79 7.01 -12.76
C PRO A 79 13.31 6.57 -12.76
N SER A 80 12.40 7.54 -12.87
CA SER A 80 10.94 7.32 -12.78
C SER A 80 10.38 6.43 -13.90
N ALA A 81 11.13 6.30 -15.01
CA ALA A 81 10.83 5.42 -16.13
C ALA A 81 11.14 3.94 -15.87
N THR A 82 11.82 3.60 -14.76
CA THR A 82 12.37 2.26 -14.57
C THR A 82 11.43 1.34 -13.80
N LEU A 83 11.41 0.07 -14.24
CA LEU A 83 10.76 -1.05 -13.55
C LEU A 83 11.26 -1.27 -12.11
N ILE A 84 12.38 -0.66 -11.70
CA ILE A 84 12.97 -0.86 -10.36
C ILE A 84 12.00 -0.43 -9.25
N ARG A 85 11.40 0.77 -9.31
CA ARG A 85 10.47 1.22 -8.26
C ARG A 85 9.25 0.31 -8.15
N ILE A 86 8.70 -0.12 -9.29
CA ILE A 86 7.59 -1.10 -9.38
C ILE A 86 8.01 -2.42 -8.73
N LYS A 87 9.21 -2.91 -9.03
CA LYS A 87 9.70 -4.19 -8.51
C LYS A 87 10.04 -4.13 -7.02
N ILE A 88 10.59 -3.01 -6.54
CA ILE A 88 10.73 -2.75 -5.09
C ILE A 88 9.34 -2.76 -4.45
N ALA A 89 8.36 -2.05 -5.03
CA ALA A 89 7.00 -2.04 -4.51
C ALA A 89 6.39 -3.45 -4.44
N LEU A 90 6.65 -4.33 -5.42
CA LEU A 90 6.18 -5.73 -5.42
C LEU A 90 6.98 -6.67 -4.50
N HIS A 91 8.19 -6.28 -4.09
CA HIS A 91 9.09 -7.21 -3.43
C HIS A 91 8.57 -7.56 -2.00
N PRO A 92 8.45 -8.86 -1.64
CA PRO A 92 7.81 -9.27 -0.38
C PRO A 92 8.51 -8.79 0.89
N LYS A 93 9.81 -8.47 0.81
CA LYS A 93 10.61 -7.99 1.94
C LYS A 93 10.79 -6.47 1.95
N THR A 94 10.06 -5.75 1.11
CA THR A 94 10.16 -4.30 1.08
C THR A 94 9.68 -3.73 2.42
N PRO A 95 10.51 -2.94 3.11
CA PRO A 95 10.17 -2.36 4.40
C PRO A 95 8.92 -1.48 4.33
N VAL A 96 8.14 -1.44 5.41
CA VAL A 96 6.88 -0.69 5.46
C VAL A 96 7.05 0.79 5.10
N HIS A 97 8.07 1.48 5.62
CA HIS A 97 8.29 2.89 5.35
C HIS A 97 8.67 3.16 3.87
N ILE A 98 9.29 2.20 3.18
CA ILE A 98 9.53 2.29 1.74
C ILE A 98 8.21 2.16 0.99
N LEU A 99 7.34 1.24 1.41
CA LEU A 99 6.00 1.12 0.82
C LEU A 99 5.14 2.38 1.09
N GLU A 100 5.26 3.01 2.26
CA GLU A 100 4.59 4.28 2.59
C GLU A 100 5.05 5.43 1.67
N GLN A 101 6.35 5.50 1.35
CA GLN A 101 6.89 6.46 0.40
C GLN A 101 6.41 6.17 -1.04
N LEU A 102 6.51 4.91 -1.48
CA LEU A 102 6.09 4.49 -2.82
C LEU A 102 4.56 4.61 -3.02
N ALA A 103 3.76 4.55 -1.96
CA ALA A 103 2.33 4.81 -1.99
C ALA A 103 2.00 6.27 -2.39
N GLN A 104 2.94 7.19 -2.23
CA GLN A 104 2.83 8.60 -2.64
C GLN A 104 3.59 8.90 -3.93
N ASP A 105 4.15 7.89 -4.60
CA ASP A 105 4.92 8.07 -5.83
C ASP A 105 4.06 8.74 -6.91
N GLU A 106 4.64 9.65 -7.69
CA GLU A 106 3.96 10.35 -8.78
C GLU A 106 3.48 9.38 -9.87
N ASN A 107 4.22 8.31 -10.11
CA ASN A 107 3.93 7.30 -11.12
C ASN A 107 2.83 6.36 -10.63
N TYR A 108 1.70 6.39 -11.35
CA TYR A 108 0.54 5.55 -11.06
C TYR A 108 0.89 4.06 -10.98
N SER A 109 1.75 3.56 -11.87
CA SER A 109 2.12 2.14 -11.94
C SER A 109 2.89 1.68 -10.70
N VAL A 110 3.65 2.59 -10.07
CA VAL A 110 4.35 2.31 -8.80
C VAL A 110 3.34 2.20 -7.67
N ARG A 111 2.37 3.13 -7.57
CA ARG A 111 1.31 3.06 -6.56
C ARG A 111 0.45 1.80 -6.70
N GLU A 112 0.15 1.38 -7.92
CA GLU A 112 -0.56 0.13 -8.20
C GLU A 112 0.25 -1.08 -7.72
N ALA A 113 1.55 -1.12 -8.01
CA ALA A 113 2.46 -2.16 -7.56
C ALA A 113 2.59 -2.27 -6.03
N VAL A 114 2.49 -1.14 -5.30
CA VAL A 114 2.42 -1.15 -3.82
C VAL A 114 1.20 -1.94 -3.36
N ILE A 115 0.04 -1.72 -3.98
CA ILE A 115 -1.19 -2.44 -3.64
C ILE A 115 -1.10 -3.95 -3.94
N GLU A 116 -0.35 -4.32 -4.97
CA GLU A 116 -0.09 -5.71 -5.33
C GLU A 116 0.97 -6.39 -4.47
N ASN A 117 1.65 -5.67 -3.57
CA ASN A 117 2.64 -6.27 -2.68
C ASN A 117 2.01 -7.43 -1.87
N PRO A 118 2.59 -8.64 -1.89
CA PRO A 118 2.02 -9.80 -1.20
C PRO A 118 1.97 -9.64 0.33
N ASN A 119 2.82 -8.78 0.89
CA ASN A 119 2.92 -8.46 2.31
C ASN A 119 2.53 -7.01 2.61
N LEU A 120 1.64 -6.42 1.79
CA LEU A 120 1.18 -5.04 1.97
C LEU A 120 0.66 -4.80 3.40
N PRO A 121 1.29 -3.89 4.17
CA PRO A 121 0.81 -3.57 5.51
C PRO A 121 -0.54 -2.86 5.47
N LYS A 122 -1.40 -3.14 6.46
CA LYS A 122 -2.72 -2.51 6.60
C LYS A 122 -2.64 -0.97 6.63
N SER A 123 -1.64 -0.41 7.31
CA SER A 123 -1.42 1.04 7.37
C SER A 123 -1.22 1.68 5.99
N VAL A 124 -0.45 1.01 5.12
CA VAL A 124 -0.19 1.47 3.75
C VAL A 124 -1.44 1.33 2.89
N LEU A 125 -2.17 0.21 3.00
CA LEU A 125 -3.44 0.04 2.32
C LEU A 125 -4.44 1.15 2.70
N GLU A 126 -4.54 1.46 3.99
CA GLU A 126 -5.37 2.57 4.49
C GLU A 126 -4.94 3.90 3.87
N GLN A 127 -3.64 4.21 3.86
CA GLN A 127 -3.10 5.43 3.26
C GLN A 127 -3.48 5.56 1.77
N VAL A 128 -3.33 4.49 0.99
CA VAL A 128 -3.63 4.48 -0.45
C VAL A 128 -5.14 4.61 -0.71
N LEU A 129 -5.98 3.91 0.05
CA LEU A 129 -7.44 3.98 -0.08
C LEU A 129 -8.03 5.35 0.29
N LEU A 130 -7.26 6.21 0.96
CA LEU A 130 -7.67 7.56 1.32
C LEU A 130 -7.30 8.62 0.27
N GLN A 131 -6.60 8.23 -0.81
CA GLN A 131 -6.32 9.10 -1.95
C GLN A 131 -7.49 9.14 -2.97
N ASP A 132 -7.39 10.02 -3.97
CA ASP A 132 -8.45 10.26 -4.98
C ASP A 132 -8.81 9.02 -5.82
N ASN A 133 -7.91 8.03 -5.91
CA ASN A 133 -8.05 6.86 -6.79
C ASN A 133 -8.59 5.58 -6.10
N LYS A 134 -9.23 5.72 -4.93
CA LYS A 134 -9.78 4.62 -4.12
C LYS A 134 -10.61 3.58 -4.88
N ILE A 135 -11.41 3.97 -5.87
CA ILE A 135 -12.25 3.04 -6.65
C ILE A 135 -11.40 2.00 -7.37
N LYS A 136 -10.30 2.42 -7.99
CA LYS A 136 -9.42 1.51 -8.72
C LYS A 136 -8.67 0.58 -7.77
N TYR A 137 -8.22 1.09 -6.62
CA TYR A 137 -7.58 0.27 -5.59
C TYR A 137 -8.52 -0.78 -4.98
N LEU A 138 -9.80 -0.44 -4.80
CA LEU A 138 -10.83 -1.38 -4.35
C LEU A 138 -11.12 -2.50 -5.37
N GLN A 139 -10.84 -2.31 -6.66
CA GLN A 139 -10.94 -3.38 -7.65
C GLN A 139 -9.85 -4.46 -7.43
N LEU A 140 -8.66 -4.04 -6.98
CA LEU A 140 -7.55 -4.95 -6.69
C LEU A 140 -7.64 -5.55 -5.27
N LYS A 141 -8.10 -4.77 -4.29
CA LYS A 141 -8.22 -5.14 -2.88
C LYS A 141 -9.62 -4.82 -2.34
N PRO A 142 -10.66 -5.57 -2.74
CA PRO A 142 -12.04 -5.32 -2.32
C PRO A 142 -12.25 -5.45 -0.80
N GLU A 143 -11.37 -6.18 -0.11
CA GLU A 143 -11.30 -6.26 1.35
C GLU A 143 -11.04 -4.91 2.03
N GLY A 144 -10.55 -3.91 1.30
CA GLY A 144 -10.37 -2.55 1.76
C GLY A 144 -11.65 -1.72 1.85
N LEU A 145 -12.78 -2.21 1.30
CA LEU A 145 -14.05 -1.48 1.30
C LEU A 145 -14.52 -1.01 2.69
N PRO A 146 -14.44 -1.82 3.77
CA PRO A 146 -14.81 -1.39 5.12
C PRO A 146 -14.01 -0.17 5.61
N ILE A 147 -12.74 -0.04 5.21
CA ILE A 147 -11.89 1.12 5.54
C ILE A 147 -12.48 2.39 4.90
N VAL A 148 -12.81 2.32 3.60
CA VAL A 148 -13.38 3.45 2.85
C VAL A 148 -14.74 3.86 3.41
N LEU A 149 -15.61 2.88 3.73
CA LEU A 149 -16.91 3.16 4.35
C LEU A 149 -16.75 3.85 5.71
N THR A 150 -15.83 3.37 6.54
CA THR A 150 -15.52 3.99 7.85
C THR A 150 -15.01 5.42 7.70
N LYS A 151 -14.26 5.73 6.64
CA LYS A 151 -13.82 7.12 6.40
C LYS A 151 -15.01 8.04 6.12
N TYR A 152 -15.97 7.60 5.31
CA TYR A 152 -17.15 8.41 4.97
C TYR A 152 -18.05 8.71 6.19
N THR A 153 -18.02 7.88 7.24
CA THR A 153 -18.78 8.16 8.48
C THR A 153 -18.08 9.11 9.45
N LYS A 154 -16.77 9.32 9.31
CA LYS A 154 -15.98 10.21 10.19
C LYS A 154 -15.95 11.65 9.72
N ASN A 155 -16.02 11.89 8.41
CA ASN A 155 -15.84 13.22 7.86
C ASN A 155 -17.09 14.12 7.92
N HIS A 156 -18.21 13.65 8.50
CA HIS A 156 -19.51 14.36 8.55
C HIS A 156 -20.01 14.90 7.20
N ASP A 157 -19.45 14.42 6.09
CA ASP A 157 -19.89 14.78 4.76
C ASP A 157 -21.24 14.11 4.51
N PHE A 158 -22.29 14.94 4.56
CA PHE A 158 -23.61 14.55 4.12
C PHE A 158 -23.66 14.64 2.57
N PRO A 159 -24.19 13.63 1.85
CA PRO A 159 -24.93 12.46 2.33
C PRO A 159 -24.08 11.18 2.52
N TRP A 160 -22.76 11.25 2.37
CA TRP A 160 -21.89 10.07 2.32
C TRP A 160 -21.87 9.23 3.59
N SER A 161 -21.97 9.85 4.77
CA SER A 161 -22.07 9.10 6.05
C SER A 161 -23.30 8.19 6.08
N VAL A 162 -24.47 8.69 5.67
CA VAL A 162 -25.72 7.93 5.62
C VAL A 162 -25.63 6.79 4.61
N ILE A 163 -25.09 7.04 3.41
CA ILE A 163 -24.91 6.02 2.37
C ILE A 163 -23.96 4.91 2.86
N ALA A 164 -22.85 5.29 3.50
CA ALA A 164 -21.91 4.32 4.05
C ALA A 164 -22.57 3.46 5.14
N LEU A 165 -23.35 4.06 6.04
CA LEU A 165 -24.07 3.37 7.10
C LEU A 165 -25.13 2.39 6.61
N LEU A 166 -25.63 2.52 5.38
CA LEU A 166 -26.56 1.56 4.79
C LEU A 166 -25.86 0.34 4.17
N HIS A 167 -24.54 0.40 3.98
CA HIS A 167 -23.79 -0.64 3.26
C HIS A 167 -23.52 -1.85 4.18
N PRO A 168 -23.75 -3.10 3.73
CA PRO A 168 -23.60 -4.30 4.58
C PRO A 168 -22.15 -4.62 4.98
N LYS A 169 -21.16 -4.06 4.27
CA LYS A 169 -19.73 -4.24 4.62
C LYS A 169 -19.21 -3.19 5.62
N ILE A 170 -20.05 -2.31 6.14
CA ILE A 170 -19.60 -1.39 7.18
C ILE A 170 -19.25 -2.19 8.46
N PRO A 171 -18.14 -1.87 9.15
CA PRO A 171 -17.80 -2.54 10.40
C PRO A 171 -18.91 -2.36 11.45
N GLN A 172 -19.18 -3.41 12.22
CA GLN A 172 -20.24 -3.39 13.23
C GLN A 172 -19.97 -2.29 14.27
N GLU A 173 -18.72 -2.09 14.66
CA GLU A 173 -18.30 -1.09 15.64
C GLU A 173 -18.75 0.33 15.23
N ILE A 174 -18.80 0.61 13.93
CA ILE A 174 -19.28 1.89 13.41
C ILE A 174 -20.81 2.01 13.50
N LEU A 175 -21.56 0.93 13.34
CA LEU A 175 -23.02 0.94 13.57
C LEU A 175 -23.33 1.24 15.04
N GLU A 176 -22.59 0.63 15.96
CA GLU A 176 -22.72 0.85 17.41
C GLU A 176 -22.38 2.30 17.78
N GLU A 177 -21.28 2.84 17.26
CA GLU A 177 -20.91 4.25 17.43
C GLU A 177 -22.03 5.18 16.91
N LYS A 178 -22.50 4.95 15.68
CA LYS A 178 -23.47 5.83 15.00
C LYS A 178 -24.90 5.66 15.48
N ALA A 179 -25.25 4.57 16.18
CA ALA A 179 -26.51 4.44 16.90
C ALA A 179 -26.66 5.54 17.97
N LEU A 180 -25.55 6.07 18.49
CA LEU A 180 -25.51 7.15 19.46
C LEU A 180 -25.25 8.54 18.83
N SER A 181 -25.23 8.64 17.50
CA SER A 181 -24.95 9.91 16.81
C SER A 181 -25.93 11.01 17.21
N PHE A 182 -25.45 12.25 17.31
CA PHE A 182 -26.30 13.42 17.46
C PHE A 182 -27.24 13.64 16.26
N HIS A 183 -26.83 13.18 15.06
CA HIS A 183 -27.62 13.32 13.84
C HIS A 183 -28.62 12.16 13.70
N TRP A 184 -29.92 12.48 13.79
CA TRP A 184 -30.97 11.47 13.72
C TRP A 184 -30.99 10.68 12.40
N LEU A 185 -30.51 11.26 11.29
CA LEU A 185 -30.41 10.56 10.00
C LEU A 185 -29.38 9.43 10.02
N GLU A 186 -28.27 9.60 10.74
CA GLU A 186 -27.28 8.52 10.92
C GLU A 186 -27.89 7.40 11.76
N ARG A 187 -28.57 7.73 12.87
CA ARG A 187 -29.29 6.74 13.68
C ARG A 187 -30.38 6.03 12.87
N TYR A 188 -31.12 6.76 12.05
CA TYR A 188 -32.09 6.18 11.12
C TYR A 188 -31.41 5.20 10.14
N ALA A 189 -30.28 5.59 9.54
CA ALA A 189 -29.51 4.72 8.65
C ALA A 189 -29.05 3.44 9.36
N VAL A 190 -28.59 3.56 10.61
CA VAL A 190 -28.26 2.41 11.46
C VAL A 190 -29.48 1.50 11.62
N THR A 191 -30.68 2.00 11.88
CA THR A 191 -31.87 1.11 11.95
C THR A 191 -32.08 0.31 10.66
N LYS A 192 -31.71 0.87 9.50
CA LYS A 192 -31.93 0.25 8.19
C LYS A 192 -30.83 -0.73 7.77
N ASN A 193 -29.62 -0.64 8.32
CA ASN A 193 -28.56 -1.57 7.98
C ASN A 193 -28.92 -3.01 8.41
N ILE A 194 -28.70 -3.98 7.53
CA ILE A 194 -29.04 -5.40 7.76
C ILE A 194 -28.26 -6.02 8.92
N ASN A 195 -27.06 -5.51 9.21
CA ASN A 195 -26.15 -6.02 10.22
C ASN A 195 -26.26 -5.30 11.58
N THR A 196 -27.24 -4.40 11.75
CA THR A 196 -27.45 -3.73 13.04
C THR A 196 -27.89 -4.74 14.10
N PRO A 197 -27.15 -4.88 15.22
CA PRO A 197 -27.49 -5.84 16.26
C PRO A 197 -28.84 -5.55 16.91
N LYS A 198 -29.51 -6.60 17.38
CA LYS A 198 -30.84 -6.52 18.00
C LYS A 198 -30.88 -5.54 19.18
N ASP A 199 -29.92 -5.61 20.10
CA ASP A 199 -29.86 -4.75 21.29
C ASP A 199 -29.82 -3.26 20.92
N TRP A 200 -29.12 -2.92 19.84
CA TRP A 200 -29.07 -1.55 19.32
C TRP A 200 -30.37 -1.13 18.63
N LEU A 201 -31.08 -2.05 17.96
CA LEU A 201 -32.43 -1.78 17.48
C LEU A 201 -33.42 -1.58 18.63
N GLU A 202 -33.32 -2.33 19.72
CA GLU A 202 -34.14 -2.17 20.93
C GLU A 202 -33.89 -0.81 21.61
N LEU A 203 -32.63 -0.37 21.67
CA LEU A 203 -32.29 0.97 22.11
C LEU A 203 -32.91 2.05 21.21
N LEU A 204 -32.74 1.93 19.89
CA LEU A 204 -33.28 2.89 18.91
C LEU A 204 -34.82 2.85 18.84
N ALA A 205 -35.47 1.76 19.25
CA ALA A 205 -36.92 1.68 19.42
C ALA A 205 -37.45 2.55 20.58
N GLN A 206 -36.55 3.19 21.34
CA GLN A 206 -36.83 4.20 22.37
C GLN A 206 -36.29 5.59 21.99
N ASP A 207 -35.77 5.78 20.77
CA ASP A 207 -35.15 7.03 20.31
C ASP A 207 -36.10 8.24 20.46
N VAL A 208 -35.55 9.40 20.81
CA VAL A 208 -36.29 10.67 20.92
C VAL A 208 -36.93 11.08 19.60
N ASN A 209 -36.28 10.75 18.48
CA ASN A 209 -36.79 11.00 17.14
C ASN A 209 -37.82 9.93 16.76
N ARG A 210 -39.06 10.38 16.52
CA ARG A 210 -40.19 9.50 16.17
C ARG A 210 -39.97 8.64 14.93
N ILE A 211 -39.20 9.11 13.95
CA ILE A 211 -38.94 8.39 12.69
C ILE A 211 -37.96 7.25 12.93
N VAL A 212 -36.85 7.54 13.64
CA VAL A 212 -35.87 6.52 14.06
C VAL A 212 -36.57 5.44 14.87
N ARG A 213 -37.37 5.87 15.86
CA ARG A 213 -38.11 5.00 16.75
C ARG A 213 -39.10 4.07 16.02
N ALA A 214 -39.86 4.61 15.08
CA ALA A 214 -40.79 3.83 14.27
C ALA A 214 -40.03 2.83 13.36
N SER A 215 -38.93 3.27 12.76
CA SER A 215 -38.09 2.42 11.91
C SER A 215 -37.51 1.24 12.69
N ALA A 216 -36.92 1.49 13.86
CA ALA A 216 -36.34 0.45 14.70
C ALA A 216 -37.38 -0.61 15.12
N LYS A 217 -38.58 -0.18 15.53
CA LYS A 217 -39.69 -1.09 15.89
C LYS A 217 -40.12 -1.97 14.71
N ALA A 218 -40.22 -1.40 13.51
CA ALA A 218 -40.53 -2.17 12.31
C ALA A 218 -39.44 -3.22 12.01
N MET A 219 -38.16 -2.83 12.08
CA MET A 219 -37.04 -3.74 11.82
C MET A 219 -36.93 -4.86 12.85
N LEU A 220 -37.28 -4.61 14.12
CA LEU A 220 -37.39 -5.66 15.14
C LEU A 220 -38.44 -6.69 14.77
N GLN A 221 -39.63 -6.26 14.32
CA GLN A 221 -40.72 -7.16 13.92
C GLN A 221 -40.41 -7.95 12.64
N GLU A 222 -39.66 -7.36 11.71
CA GLU A 222 -39.33 -7.98 10.43
C GLU A 222 -38.19 -9.01 10.54
N ARG A 223 -37.27 -8.84 11.50
CA ARG A 223 -36.02 -9.61 11.56
C ARG A 223 -35.92 -10.57 12.75
N TYR A 224 -36.73 -10.40 13.80
CA TYR A 224 -36.63 -11.13 15.07
C TYR A 224 -38.00 -11.45 15.66
#